data_AF-A0A2U1F105-F1
#
_entry.id   AF-A0A2U1F105-F1
#
_cell.length_a   1.000
_cell.length_b   1.000
_cell.length_c   1.000
_cell.angle_alpha   90.00
_cell.angle_beta   90.00
_cell.angle_gamma   90.00
#
_symmetry.space_group_name_H-M   'P 1'
#
loop_
_entity.id
_entity.type
_entity.pdbx_description
1 polymer ?
#
loop_
_entity_poly.entity_id
_entity_poly.type
_entity_poly.pdbx_seq_one_letter_code
_entity_poly.pdbx_strand_id
1 'polypeptide(L)'
;MGEQGKTNIVAMWTATTPEQVDEGDRIFRSHAKWMEGHSRSGDTALLSYRISKGPRLTNPLDPSSERTGDTIFVLSEIYETPAGVTEHWRLATETWEDFPAFLDWSRDCGISTLHSGTVEHALW
;
A
#
# COMPACT_ATOMS: atom_id res chain seq x y z
N MET A 1 1.51 6.75 19.51
CA MET A 1 0.55 5.76 20.05
C MET A 1 1.02 4.45 19.49
N GLY A 2 1.16 3.44 20.37
CA GLY A 2 1.65 2.11 20.00
C GLY A 2 0.98 1.56 18.75
N GLU A 3 1.76 1.26 17.71
CA GLU A 3 1.28 0.49 16.56
C GLU A 3 1.21 -1.01 16.88
N GLN A 4 1.85 -1.47 17.96
CA GLN A 4 1.82 -2.88 18.37
C GLN A 4 0.38 -3.34 18.68
N GLY A 5 0.00 -4.49 18.12
CA GLY A 5 -1.35 -5.05 18.19
C GLY A 5 -2.36 -4.43 17.22
N LYS A 6 -1.98 -3.37 16.49
CA LYS A 6 -2.82 -2.76 15.46
C LYS A 6 -2.81 -3.62 14.19
N THR A 7 -3.78 -3.36 13.31
CA THR A 7 -3.90 -4.07 12.04
C THR A 7 -3.11 -3.37 10.94
N ASN A 8 -2.43 -4.13 10.09
CA ASN A 8 -1.53 -3.62 9.06
C ASN A 8 -1.90 -4.17 7.69
N ILE A 9 -2.02 -3.28 6.70
CA ILE A 9 -1.98 -3.60 5.29
C ILE A 9 -0.59 -3.22 4.77
N VAL A 10 0.12 -4.17 4.16
CA VAL A 10 1.34 -3.88 3.40
C VAL A 10 1.21 -4.53 2.04
N ALA A 11 1.37 -3.76 0.97
CA ALA A 11 1.39 -4.29 -0.38
C ALA A 11 2.60 -3.75 -1.13
N MET A 12 3.24 -4.62 -1.92
CA MET A 12 4.41 -4.29 -2.72
C MET A 12 4.20 -4.74 -4.16
N TRP A 13 4.48 -3.84 -5.11
CA TRP A 13 4.38 -4.08 -6.55
C TRP A 13 5.73 -3.86 -7.23
N THR A 14 6.00 -4.62 -8.30
CA THR A 14 7.23 -4.47 -9.12
C THR A 14 6.91 -4.05 -10.55
N ALA A 15 6.89 -2.75 -10.82
CA ALA A 15 6.74 -2.25 -12.18
C ALA A 15 8.04 -2.47 -12.98
N THR A 16 7.92 -3.11 -14.14
CA THR A 16 9.04 -3.50 -15.03
C THR A 16 9.11 -2.67 -16.31
N THR A 17 8.09 -1.86 -16.59
CA THR A 17 8.07 -0.94 -17.74
C THR A 17 7.79 0.51 -17.31
N PRO A 18 8.19 1.52 -18.11
CA PRO A 18 7.86 2.91 -17.85
C PRO A 18 6.35 3.18 -17.75
N GLU A 19 5.54 2.53 -18.59
CA GLU A 19 4.09 2.68 -18.58
C GLU A 19 3.47 2.16 -17.28
N GLN A 20 3.99 1.05 -16.75
CA GLN A 20 3.59 0.54 -15.44
C GLN A 20 3.97 1.51 -14.32
N VAL A 21 5.11 2.20 -14.41
CA VAL A 21 5.50 3.22 -13.43
C VAL A 21 4.59 4.43 -13.50
N ASP A 22 4.30 4.94 -14.69
CA ASP A 22 3.45 6.11 -14.90
C ASP A 22 2.02 5.86 -14.44
N GLU A 23 1.48 4.66 -14.71
CA GLU A 23 0.15 4.27 -14.28
C GLU A 23 0.09 4.05 -12.76
N GLY A 24 1.11 3.43 -12.16
CA GLY A 24 1.22 3.32 -10.71
C GLY A 24 1.24 4.70 -10.03
N ASP A 25 1.99 5.64 -10.58
CA ASP A 25 2.03 7.03 -10.10
C ASP A 25 0.67 7.73 -10.20
N ARG A 26 -0.08 7.49 -11.28
CA ARG A 26 -1.45 8.01 -11.44
C ARG A 26 -2.39 7.41 -10.40
N ILE A 27 -2.39 6.09 -10.27
CA ILE A 27 -3.24 5.33 -9.33
C ILE A 27 -2.97 5.75 -7.89
N PHE A 28 -1.70 5.80 -7.45
CA PHE A 28 -1.42 6.15 -6.05
C PHE A 28 -1.65 7.63 -5.73
N ARG A 29 -1.58 8.54 -6.72
CA ARG A 29 -2.07 9.92 -6.53
C ARG A 29 -3.59 9.97 -6.32
N SER A 30 -4.34 9.16 -7.06
CA SER A 30 -5.79 9.03 -6.89
C SER A 30 -6.13 8.42 -5.52
N HIS A 31 -5.46 7.33 -5.18
CA HIS A 31 -5.61 6.66 -3.88
C HIS A 31 -5.32 7.60 -2.71
N ALA A 32 -4.22 8.35 -2.75
CA ALA A 32 -3.86 9.27 -1.68
C ALA A 32 -4.94 10.34 -1.42
N LYS A 33 -5.57 10.87 -2.47
CA LYS A 33 -6.70 11.81 -2.32
C LYS A 33 -7.93 11.14 -1.73
N TRP A 34 -8.25 9.94 -2.19
CA TRP A 34 -9.38 9.17 -1.67
C TRP A 34 -9.20 8.82 -0.17
N MET A 35 -7.97 8.50 0.25
CA MET A 35 -7.61 8.21 1.65
C MET A 35 -7.77 9.40 2.62
N GLU A 36 -7.93 10.64 2.12
CA GLU A 36 -8.24 11.80 2.95
C GLU A 36 -9.64 11.68 3.59
N GLY A 37 -10.55 10.93 2.96
CA GLY A 37 -11.90 10.68 3.47
C GLY A 37 -12.00 9.62 4.56
N HIS A 38 -10.94 8.86 4.84
CA HIS A 38 -10.98 7.77 5.82
C HIS A 38 -11.08 8.29 7.24
N SER A 39 -11.85 7.56 8.06
CA SER A 39 -11.97 7.85 9.49
C SER A 39 -10.60 7.84 10.17
N ARG A 40 -10.38 8.80 11.06
CA ARG A 40 -9.18 8.89 11.93
C ARG A 40 -9.49 8.56 13.39
N SER A 41 -10.68 8.03 13.65
CA SER A 41 -11.18 7.74 15.00
C SER A 41 -12.08 6.51 15.04
N GLY A 42 -12.15 5.88 16.22
CA GLY A 42 -12.98 4.69 16.43
C GLY A 42 -12.38 3.42 15.84
N ASP A 43 -13.20 2.37 15.80
CA ASP A 43 -12.79 1.01 15.45
C ASP A 43 -12.23 0.86 14.03
N THR A 44 -12.66 1.72 13.10
CA THR A 44 -12.20 1.73 11.71
C THR A 44 -11.10 2.74 11.42
N ALA A 45 -10.50 3.35 12.45
CA ALA A 45 -9.56 4.45 12.27
C ALA A 45 -8.33 4.02 11.46
N LEU A 46 -8.00 4.82 10.45
CA LEU A 46 -6.72 4.79 9.75
C LEU A 46 -5.69 5.62 10.53
N LEU A 47 -4.78 4.92 11.20
CA LEU A 47 -3.77 5.49 12.09
C LEU A 47 -2.54 5.97 11.33
N SER A 48 -2.15 5.26 10.28
CA SER A 48 -0.96 5.57 9.47
C SER A 48 -1.21 5.18 8.02
N TYR A 49 -0.74 6.01 7.09
CA TYR A 49 -0.84 5.77 5.64
C TYR A 49 0.40 6.30 4.96
N ARG A 50 1.02 5.48 4.10
CA ARG A 50 2.18 5.86 3.30
C ARG A 50 2.26 5.06 2.01
N ILE A 51 2.62 5.79 0.95
CA ILE A 51 3.11 5.22 -0.30
C ILE A 51 4.59 5.56 -0.40
N SER A 52 5.42 4.57 -0.71
CA SER A 52 6.83 4.78 -1.04
C SER A 52 7.17 4.12 -2.36
N LYS A 53 8.18 4.68 -3.05
CA LYS A 53 8.61 4.22 -4.37
C LYS A 53 10.13 4.27 -4.46
N GLY A 54 10.75 3.29 -5.10
CA GLY A 54 12.19 3.25 -5.31
C GLY A 54 12.65 2.18 -6.29
N PRO A 55 13.94 2.18 -6.68
CA PRO A 55 14.47 1.18 -7.59
C PRO A 55 14.53 -0.20 -6.91
N ARG A 56 14.26 -1.26 -7.68
CA ARG A 56 14.57 -2.62 -7.26
C ARG A 56 16.07 -2.86 -7.36
N LEU A 57 16.63 -3.50 -6.33
CA LEU A 57 18.03 -3.86 -6.25
C LEU A 57 18.24 -5.34 -6.63
N THR A 58 19.40 -5.64 -7.20
CA THR A 58 19.84 -7.00 -7.51
C THR A 58 20.06 -7.84 -6.26
N ASN A 59 20.53 -7.22 -5.17
CA ASN A 59 20.56 -7.81 -3.84
C ASN A 59 19.70 -6.97 -2.86
N PRO A 60 18.52 -7.46 -2.44
CA PRO A 60 17.61 -6.69 -1.58
C PRO A 60 18.15 -6.46 -0.16
N LEU A 61 19.24 -7.14 0.23
CA LEU A 61 19.89 -6.98 1.54
C LEU A 61 21.17 -6.12 1.47
N ASP A 62 21.51 -5.59 0.30
CA ASP A 62 22.65 -4.70 0.10
C ASP A 62 22.19 -3.40 -0.59
N PRO A 63 22.11 -2.28 0.15
CA PRO A 63 21.66 -1.00 -0.38
C PRO A 63 22.64 -0.39 -1.41
N SER A 64 23.86 -0.92 -1.51
CA SER A 64 24.86 -0.49 -2.49
C SER A 64 24.83 -1.28 -3.79
N SER A 65 24.02 -2.35 -3.86
CA SER A 65 23.98 -3.23 -5.03
C SER A 65 23.34 -2.57 -6.25
N GLU A 66 23.61 -3.15 -7.42
CA GLU A 66 23.14 -2.61 -8.70
C GLU A 66 21.61 -2.60 -8.76
N ARG A 67 21.06 -1.61 -9.48
CA ARG A 67 19.63 -1.51 -9.77
C ARG A 67 19.28 -2.46 -10.91
N THR A 68 18.12 -3.12 -10.85
CA THR A 68 17.67 -4.02 -11.93
C THR A 68 17.06 -3.27 -13.12
N GLY A 69 16.66 -2.02 -12.92
CA GLY A 69 15.83 -1.25 -13.86
C GLY A 69 14.35 -1.25 -13.50
N ASP A 70 13.90 -2.18 -12.65
CA ASP A 70 12.52 -2.24 -12.16
C ASP A 70 12.29 -1.20 -11.04
N THR A 71 11.03 -0.84 -10.84
CA THR A 71 10.58 0.08 -9.79
C THR A 71 9.65 -0.65 -8.82
N ILE A 72 9.92 -0.49 -7.53
CA ILE A 72 9.07 -0.99 -6.45
C ILE A 72 8.16 0.13 -5.96
N PHE A 73 6.88 -0.18 -5.82
CA PHE A 73 5.91 0.61 -5.06
C PHE A 73 5.55 -0.15 -3.77
N VAL A 74 5.46 0.55 -2.65
CA VAL A 74 5.02 -0.02 -1.37
C VAL A 74 3.90 0.85 -0.78
N LEU A 75 2.76 0.23 -0.53
CA LEU A 75 1.69 0.73 0.32
C LEU A 75 1.87 0.17 1.73
N SER A 76 1.75 1.03 2.74
CA SER A 76 1.62 0.60 4.13
C SER A 76 0.57 1.43 4.85
N GLU A 77 -0.36 0.73 5.50
CA GLU A 77 -1.50 1.30 6.21
C GLU A 77 -1.65 0.63 7.56
N ILE A 78 -1.82 1.42 8.62
CA ILE A 78 -2.11 0.91 9.96
C ILE A 78 -3.52 1.32 10.34
N TYR A 79 -4.32 0.34 10.75
CA TYR A 79 -5.69 0.48 11.21
C TYR A 79 -5.83 0.13 12.68
N GLU A 80 -6.80 0.75 13.35
CA GLU A 80 -7.10 0.48 14.76
C GLU A 80 -7.39 -1.01 14.98
N THR A 81 -8.27 -1.60 14.16
CA THR A 81 -8.61 -3.03 14.19
C THR A 81 -8.87 -3.58 12.77
N PRO A 82 -9.10 -4.90 12.61
CA PRO A 82 -9.46 -5.49 11.32
C PRO A 82 -10.74 -4.90 10.69
N ALA A 83 -11.62 -4.28 11.49
CA ALA A 83 -12.81 -3.62 10.97
C ALA A 83 -12.45 -2.47 10.00
N GLY A 84 -11.34 -1.75 10.26
CA GLY A 84 -10.85 -0.70 9.36
C GLY A 84 -10.43 -1.23 7.99
N VAL A 85 -9.83 -2.42 7.94
CA VAL A 85 -9.47 -3.08 6.68
C VAL A 85 -10.71 -3.49 5.90
N THR A 86 -11.68 -4.13 6.55
CA THR A 86 -12.95 -4.52 5.90
C THR A 86 -13.67 -3.30 5.33
N GLU A 87 -13.74 -2.22 6.09
CA GLU A 87 -14.37 -0.98 5.65
C GLU A 87 -13.60 -0.34 4.48
N HIS A 88 -12.26 -0.31 4.53
CA HIS A 88 -11.44 0.21 3.44
C HIS A 88 -11.72 -0.50 2.11
N TRP A 89 -11.77 -1.85 2.08
CA TRP A 89 -12.05 -2.59 0.85
C TRP A 89 -13.49 -2.39 0.35
N ARG A 90 -14.46 -2.30 1.28
CA ARG A 90 -15.85 -1.98 0.94
C ARG A 90 -15.94 -0.61 0.27
N LEU A 91 -15.35 0.42 0.89
CA LEU A 91 -15.31 1.78 0.36
C LEU A 91 -14.56 1.83 -0.98
N ALA A 92 -13.46 1.11 -1.14
CA ALA A 92 -12.70 1.06 -2.39
C ALA A 92 -13.59 0.56 -3.53
N THR A 93 -14.34 -0.52 -3.29
CA THR A 93 -15.25 -1.11 -4.28
C THR A 93 -16.43 -0.18 -4.61
N GLU A 94 -16.96 0.54 -3.63
CA GLU A 94 -18.17 1.37 -3.79
C GLU A 94 -17.89 2.79 -4.27
N THR A 95 -16.73 3.36 -3.94
CA THR A 95 -16.51 4.81 -4.02
C THR A 95 -15.21 5.21 -4.70
N TRP A 96 -14.22 4.32 -4.81
CA TRP A 96 -12.96 4.67 -5.45
C TRP A 96 -13.02 4.38 -6.96
N GLU A 97 -13.16 5.43 -7.75
CA GLU A 97 -13.34 5.34 -9.21
C GLU A 97 -12.21 4.57 -9.93
N ASP A 98 -10.98 4.67 -9.42
CA ASP A 98 -9.80 4.00 -9.99
C ASP A 98 -9.61 2.56 -9.50
N PHE A 99 -10.51 2.04 -8.65
CA PHE A 99 -10.36 0.68 -8.10
C PHE A 99 -10.25 -0.41 -9.17
N PRO A 100 -11.04 -0.41 -10.28
CA PRO A 100 -10.85 -1.38 -11.36
C PRO A 100 -9.46 -1.29 -12.01
N ALA A 101 -8.99 -0.07 -12.32
CA ALA A 101 -7.68 0.16 -12.90
C ALA A 101 -6.55 -0.28 -11.96
N PHE A 102 -6.71 -0.05 -10.66
CA PHE A 102 -5.79 -0.55 -9.63
C PHE A 102 -5.68 -2.07 -9.62
N LEU A 103 -6.80 -2.80 -9.74
CA LEU A 103 -6.79 -4.26 -9.78
C LEU A 103 -6.04 -4.80 -11.01
N ASP A 104 -6.27 -4.20 -12.18
CA ASP A 104 -5.61 -4.61 -13.42
C ASP A 104 -4.11 -4.30 -13.37
N TRP A 105 -3.75 -3.07 -13.00
CA TRP A 105 -2.35 -2.66 -12.81
C TRP A 105 -1.62 -3.54 -11.79
N SER A 106 -2.29 -3.91 -10.70
CA SER A 106 -1.73 -4.79 -9.67
C SER A 106 -1.40 -6.18 -10.18
N ARG A 107 -2.24 -6.73 -11.06
CA ARG A 107 -2.00 -8.03 -11.70
C ARG A 107 -0.82 -7.97 -12.65
N ASP A 108 -0.68 -6.87 -13.38
CA ASP A 108 0.36 -6.68 -14.39
C ASP A 108 1.76 -6.41 -13.78
N CYS A 109 1.83 -5.75 -12.62
CA CYS A 109 3.11 -5.42 -11.96
C CYS A 109 3.65 -6.53 -11.04
N GLY A 110 2.90 -7.61 -10.80
CA GLY A 110 3.25 -8.59 -9.77
C GLY A 110 3.18 -8.02 -8.36
N ILE A 111 2.31 -8.59 -7.53
CA ILE A 111 1.99 -8.06 -6.20
C ILE A 111 2.33 -9.06 -5.09
N SER A 112 2.79 -8.56 -3.95
CA SER A 112 2.83 -9.30 -2.68
C SER A 112 2.15 -8.48 -1.59
N THR A 113 1.19 -9.09 -0.88
CA THR A 113 0.33 -8.36 0.07
C THR A 113 0.16 -9.10 1.39
N LEU A 114 0.27 -8.35 2.49
CA LEU A 114 -0.24 -8.68 3.81
C LEU A 114 -1.55 -7.90 4.00
N HIS A 115 -2.70 -8.56 3.87
CA HIS A 115 -4.00 -7.88 3.79
C HIS A 115 -4.59 -7.44 5.14
N SER A 116 -4.32 -8.16 6.22
CA SER A 116 -4.85 -7.87 7.56
C SER A 116 -3.92 -8.49 8.61
N GLY A 117 -2.66 -8.07 8.58
CA GLY A 117 -1.65 -8.54 9.51
C GLY A 117 -1.79 -7.86 10.88
N THR A 118 -1.23 -8.49 11.91
CA THR A 118 -1.08 -7.85 13.22
C THR A 118 0.34 -7.32 13.36
N VAL A 119 0.50 -6.09 13.85
CA VAL A 119 1.81 -5.56 14.20
C VAL A 119 2.30 -6.26 15.47
N GLU A 120 3.18 -7.24 15.33
CA GLU A 120 3.69 -8.01 16.47
C GLU A 120 4.68 -7.21 17.34
N HIS A 121 5.48 -6.36 16.70
CA HIS A 121 6.50 -5.55 17.37
C HIS A 121 6.55 -4.15 16.77
N ALA A 122 6.45 -3.13 17.62
CA ALA A 122 6.67 -1.73 17.28
C ALA A 122 7.39 -1.03 18.44
N LEU A 123 8.28 -0.08 18.12
CA LEU A 123 8.98 0.71 19.13
C LEU A 123 8.17 1.93 19.60
N TRP A 124 7.06 2.26 18.92
CA TRP A 124 6.24 3.45 19.19
C TRP A 124 4.76 3.23 18.91
#